data_AF-A0A8R2D740-F1
#
_entry.id   AF-A0A8R2D740-F1
#
_cell.length_a   1.000
_cell.length_b   1.000
_cell.length_c   1.000
_cell.angle_alpha   90.00
_cell.angle_beta   90.00
_cell.angle_gamma   90.00
#
_symmetry.space_group_name_H-M   'P 1'
#
loop_
_entity.id
_entity.type
_entity.pdbx_description
1 polymer ?
#
loop_
_entity_poly.entity_id
_entity_poly.type
_entity_poly.pdbx_seq_one_letter_code
_entity_poly.pdbx_strand_id
1 'polypeptide(L)'
;MGFLSGGECRRVSLAVTLLHDPKIIILDEPTVGIDPVLRHEIWQKLLEMVKEQVKTIIITTHYVEEAHLAQTVGLMRNGVLISESSPQDLLVKQNANSLEEAFLSLCSSQQFDETTQRANIFKNTNVSSNILHSDNGISFIRIGAFIKKNLAICLRDFTFIFFMILFPMLAAIIFNLAIGGNIKNVNIAIQNNEITDCQNIVVNQCIYEDNNNFTLSCAVLNGLQTLEYNLIPVKNQEEGDILVKKAESVAFIQFPQNFSTGLQQYVLGQWFSNNEFSPNTAAYANIDIGNVLVKSQVIRNLFNVFENVIINSTRACNEKFVKQSFRTTYLVGNKVETFIHSIATMFVSMIGFYFSSVISTGFMLTEKMEGFLDRSMTAGITILEVVISIMCIQTVIHIIQTISVMFVTYFVFLNPIEITNGLFAFVFIIFLTGWLGLLYGLLIVAISKSSSEAMNMVIGWNMMQIYLSGIMWPIEAQMPFMKIISEHLPLCYISRILNNIVLRGWTLGHPTVLTGIVFIIGYVFLHVIMLLYLTHIKKDACENVNEYCLAKNQYFY
;
A
#
# COMPACT_ATOMS: atom_id res chain seq x y z
N MET A 1 16.22 -6.16 18.65
CA MET A 1 17.24 -6.31 19.71
C MET A 1 17.30 -7.77 20.15
N GLY A 2 17.99 -8.64 19.40
CA GLY A 2 18.01 -10.08 19.69
C GLY A 2 19.25 -10.61 20.44
N PHE A 3 20.17 -9.73 20.87
CA PHE A 3 21.51 -10.15 21.33
C PHE A 3 21.91 -9.64 22.73
N LEU A 4 21.05 -8.93 23.45
CA LEU A 4 21.37 -8.41 24.80
C LEU A 4 20.45 -9.04 25.83
N SER A 5 21.02 -9.49 26.95
CA SER A 5 20.27 -9.88 28.14
C SER A 5 19.50 -8.71 28.75
N GLY A 6 18.48 -8.99 29.57
CA GLY A 6 17.70 -7.94 30.25
C GLY A 6 18.58 -6.98 31.07
N GLY A 7 19.57 -7.53 31.80
CA GLY A 7 20.54 -6.73 32.55
C GLY A 7 21.43 -5.85 31.65
N GLU A 8 21.87 -6.35 30.49
CA GLU A 8 22.61 -5.56 29.52
C GLU A 8 21.77 -4.41 28.94
N CYS A 9 20.51 -4.67 28.56
CA CYS A 9 19.59 -3.64 28.11
C CYS A 9 19.40 -2.54 29.17
N ARG A 10 19.29 -2.91 30.46
CA ARG A 10 19.17 -1.96 31.56
C ARG A 10 20.42 -1.09 31.71
N ARG A 11 21.61 -1.69 31.61
CA ARG A 11 22.89 -0.96 31.65
C ARG A 11 23.04 0.01 30.47
N VAL A 12 22.67 -0.39 29.26
CA VAL A 12 22.68 0.50 28.10
C VAL A 12 21.71 1.66 28.31
N SER A 13 20.51 1.41 28.83
CA SER A 13 19.54 2.46 29.16
C SER A 13 20.11 3.46 30.17
N LEU A 14 20.75 2.98 31.24
CA LEU A 14 21.40 3.84 32.24
C LEU A 14 22.53 4.68 31.61
N ALA A 15 23.37 4.07 30.79
CA ALA A 15 24.46 4.77 30.10
C ALA A 15 23.93 5.87 29.16
N VAL A 16 22.81 5.63 28.45
CA VAL A 16 22.16 6.63 27.60
C VAL A 16 21.66 7.83 28.42
N THR A 17 21.07 7.59 29.59
CA THR A 17 20.65 8.67 30.51
C THR A 17 21.83 9.51 31.01
N LEU A 18 23.02 8.92 31.15
CA LEU A 18 24.22 9.63 31.62
C LEU A 18 24.95 10.41 30.52
N LEU A 19 24.68 10.12 29.24
CA LEU A 19 25.42 10.65 28.10
C LEU A 19 25.37 12.18 27.96
N HIS A 20 24.26 12.79 28.37
CA HIS A 20 24.03 14.24 28.25
C HIS A 20 24.45 15.02 29.51
N ASP A 21 25.21 14.37 30.41
CA ASP A 21 25.73 14.93 31.67
C ASP A 21 24.68 15.71 32.51
N PRO A 22 23.54 15.08 32.85
CA PRO A 22 22.50 15.74 33.63
C PRO A 22 22.96 16.10 35.05
N LYS A 23 22.54 17.28 35.52
CA LYS A 23 22.73 17.71 36.93
C LYS A 23 21.80 16.97 37.89
N ILE A 24 20.61 16.58 37.42
CA ILE A 24 19.60 15.85 38.18
C ILE A 24 19.27 14.57 37.42
N ILE A 25 19.39 13.43 38.08
CA ILE A 25 19.14 12.11 37.53
C ILE A 25 18.06 11.43 38.36
N ILE A 26 16.99 10.97 37.72
CA ILE A 26 15.91 10.21 38.36
C ILE A 26 15.95 8.81 37.78
N LEU A 27 16.16 7.81 38.63
CA LEU A 27 16.28 6.41 38.24
C LEU A 27 15.17 5.62 38.92
N ASP A 28 14.30 5.05 38.11
CA ASP A 28 13.28 4.13 38.60
C ASP A 28 13.87 2.72 38.64
N GLU A 29 14.05 2.12 39.81
CA GLU A 29 14.49 0.73 39.97
C GLU A 29 15.70 0.33 39.07
N PRO A 30 16.85 1.03 39.16
CA PRO A 30 17.94 0.88 38.19
C PRO A 30 18.68 -0.47 38.26
N THR A 31 18.63 -1.15 39.39
CA THR A 31 19.45 -2.34 39.73
C THR A 31 18.68 -3.67 39.66
N VAL A 32 17.39 -3.61 39.30
CA VAL A 32 16.51 -4.78 39.25
C VAL A 32 16.90 -5.71 38.11
N GLY A 33 17.04 -7.01 38.42
CA GLY A 33 17.48 -8.03 37.47
C GLY A 33 18.98 -7.96 37.10
N ILE A 34 19.77 -7.17 37.82
CA ILE A 34 21.23 -7.13 37.72
C ILE A 34 21.85 -8.00 38.82
N ASP A 35 22.94 -8.70 38.49
CA ASP A 35 23.73 -9.50 39.42
C ASP A 35 24.23 -8.66 40.63
N PRO A 36 24.31 -9.24 41.85
CA PRO A 36 24.72 -8.51 43.05
C PRO A 36 26.07 -7.79 42.95
N VAL A 37 27.06 -8.38 42.26
CA VAL A 37 28.40 -7.77 42.12
C VAL A 37 28.31 -6.50 41.28
N LEU A 38 27.66 -6.59 40.12
CA LEU A 38 27.47 -5.46 39.21
C LEU A 38 26.61 -4.35 39.82
N ARG A 39 25.60 -4.72 40.63
CA ARG A 39 24.81 -3.75 41.40
C ARG A 39 25.68 -2.90 42.31
N HIS A 40 26.62 -3.53 43.02
CA HIS A 40 27.54 -2.81 43.89
C HIS A 40 28.43 -1.83 43.10
N GLU A 41 28.96 -2.27 41.95
CA GLU A 41 29.74 -1.40 41.06
C GLU A 41 28.93 -0.20 40.54
N ILE A 42 27.67 -0.41 40.15
CA ILE A 42 26.77 0.66 39.72
C ILE A 42 26.56 1.68 40.86
N TRP A 43 26.28 1.19 42.08
CA TRP A 43 26.10 2.06 43.25
C TRP A 43 27.35 2.86 43.61
N GLN A 44 28.53 2.23 43.58
CA GLN A 44 29.80 2.94 43.77
C GLN A 44 29.94 4.07 42.74
N LYS A 45 29.61 3.80 41.48
CA LYS A 45 29.72 4.81 40.42
C LYS A 45 28.73 5.96 40.59
N LEU A 46 27.51 5.68 41.02
CA LEU A 46 26.52 6.72 41.34
C LEU A 46 26.99 7.59 42.51
N LEU A 47 27.57 7.00 43.55
CA LEU A 47 28.14 7.74 44.69
C LEU A 47 29.33 8.61 44.30
N GLU A 48 30.21 8.12 43.43
CA GLU A 48 31.30 8.92 42.83
C GLU A 48 30.74 10.13 42.09
N MET A 49 29.71 9.94 41.25
CA MET A 49 29.07 11.05 40.53
C MET A 49 28.47 12.11 41.47
N VAL A 50 27.85 11.71 42.57
CA VAL A 50 27.31 12.66 43.56
C VAL A 50 28.44 13.43 44.23
N LYS A 51 29.52 12.76 44.64
CA LYS A 51 30.64 13.37 45.39
C LYS A 51 31.56 14.24 44.51
N GLU A 52 31.93 13.75 43.34
CA GLU A 52 32.96 14.36 42.49
C GLU A 52 32.37 15.28 41.42
N GLN A 53 31.19 14.96 40.89
CA GLN A 53 30.57 15.68 39.77
C GLN A 53 29.39 16.57 40.20
N VAL A 54 29.11 16.64 41.50
CA VAL A 54 28.04 17.47 42.10
C VAL A 54 26.69 17.22 41.41
N LYS A 55 26.35 15.93 41.24
CA LYS A 55 25.07 15.50 40.67
C LYS A 55 24.06 15.16 41.76
N THR A 56 22.80 15.47 41.53
CA THR A 56 21.68 15.03 42.36
C THR A 56 21.06 13.78 41.74
N ILE A 57 21.03 12.67 42.48
CA ILE A 57 20.49 11.40 42.00
C ILE A 57 19.34 10.97 42.92
N ILE A 58 18.16 10.74 42.35
CA ILE A 58 16.99 10.21 43.03
C ILE A 58 16.76 8.79 42.50
N ILE A 59 16.65 7.83 43.41
CA ILE A 59 16.50 6.42 43.08
C ILE A 59 15.29 5.87 43.81
N THR A 60 14.42 5.15 43.09
CA THR A 60 13.46 4.22 43.70
C THR A 60 14.07 2.82 43.69
N THR A 61 13.88 2.08 44.77
CA THR A 61 14.37 0.70 44.87
C THR A 61 13.43 -0.08 45.76
N HIS A 62 13.19 -1.34 45.38
CA HIS A 62 12.49 -2.30 46.22
C HIS A 62 13.45 -3.06 47.16
N TYR A 63 14.76 -2.86 47.00
CA TYR A 63 15.78 -3.46 47.87
C TYR A 63 16.15 -2.48 49.00
N VAL A 64 15.68 -2.74 50.21
CA VAL A 64 15.95 -1.87 51.37
C VAL A 64 17.44 -1.78 51.70
N GLU A 65 18.21 -2.84 51.42
CA GLU A 65 19.67 -2.87 51.54
C GLU A 65 20.36 -1.76 50.71
N GLU A 66 19.83 -1.44 49.53
CA GLU A 66 20.37 -0.39 48.67
C GLU A 66 20.14 1.01 49.27
N ALA A 67 19.02 1.22 49.95
CA ALA A 67 18.70 2.48 50.60
C ALA A 67 19.71 2.85 51.71
N HIS A 68 20.39 1.85 52.30
CA HIS A 68 21.42 2.09 53.31
C HIS A 68 22.63 2.87 52.77
N LEU A 69 22.90 2.78 51.46
CA LEU A 69 24.02 3.47 50.81
C LEU A 69 23.71 4.93 50.46
N ALA A 70 22.45 5.35 50.55
CA ALA A 70 22.01 6.70 50.19
C ALA A 70 22.31 7.74 51.29
N GLN A 71 22.53 9.00 50.91
CA GLN A 71 22.64 10.09 51.89
C GLN A 71 21.31 10.41 52.58
N THR A 72 20.20 10.19 51.88
CA THR A 72 18.85 10.50 52.34
C THR A 72 17.90 9.42 51.83
N VAL A 73 17.04 8.93 52.71
CA VAL A 73 16.03 7.90 52.41
C VAL A 73 14.65 8.49 52.67
N GLY A 74 13.82 8.46 51.64
CA GLY A 74 12.41 8.78 51.70
C GLY A 74 11.57 7.50 51.72
N LEU A 75 10.75 7.30 52.74
CA LEU A 75 9.84 6.17 52.85
C LEU A 75 8.42 6.62 52.50
N MET A 76 7.78 5.97 51.54
CA MET A 76 6.48 6.37 51.00
C MET A 76 5.45 5.23 51.10
N ARG A 77 4.19 5.56 51.40
CA ARG A 77 3.05 4.63 51.37
C ARG A 77 1.76 5.36 50.99
N ASN A 78 0.91 4.72 50.19
CA ASN A 78 -0.37 5.28 49.73
C ASN A 78 -0.26 6.68 49.08
N GLY A 79 0.87 6.93 48.42
CA GLY A 79 1.20 8.22 47.79
C GLY A 79 1.64 9.33 48.75
N VAL A 80 1.93 9.01 50.03
CA VAL A 80 2.38 9.97 51.04
C VAL A 80 3.78 9.61 51.51
N LEU A 81 4.69 10.59 51.49
CA LEU A 81 6.02 10.48 52.08
C LEU A 81 5.90 10.50 53.61
N ILE A 82 6.17 9.35 54.25
CA ILE A 82 6.01 9.14 55.69
C ILE A 82 7.17 9.78 56.44
N SER A 83 8.38 9.63 55.92
CA SER A 83 9.60 10.15 56.54
C SER A 83 10.68 10.34 55.50
N GLU A 84 11.51 11.36 55.70
CA GLU A 84 12.68 11.67 54.89
C GLU A 84 13.82 12.08 55.84
N SER A 85 14.85 11.25 55.93
CA SER A 85 16.09 11.58 56.65
C SER A 85 17.23 10.64 56.27
N SER A 86 18.43 10.85 56.83
CA SER A 86 19.53 9.91 56.61
C SER A 86 19.17 8.51 57.16
N PRO A 87 19.72 7.42 56.59
CA PRO A 87 19.50 6.07 57.10
C PRO A 87 19.77 5.93 58.60
N GLN A 88 20.83 6.55 59.09
CA GLN A 88 21.24 6.50 60.49
C GLN A 88 20.25 7.23 61.39
N ASP A 89 19.80 8.42 60.97
CA ASP A 89 18.80 9.18 61.73
C ASP A 89 17.45 8.45 61.80
N LEU A 90 17.05 7.75 60.73
CA LEU A 90 15.83 6.95 60.70
C LEU A 90 15.89 5.80 61.72
N LEU A 91 17.01 5.08 61.76
CA LEU A 91 17.22 3.97 62.71
C LEU A 91 17.15 4.45 64.16
N VAL A 92 17.80 5.59 64.47
CA VAL A 92 17.79 6.19 65.81
C VAL A 92 16.39 6.69 66.19
N LYS A 93 15.69 7.38 65.28
CA LYS A 93 14.35 7.92 65.54
C LYS A 93 13.31 6.83 65.79
N GLN A 94 13.41 5.71 65.09
CA GLN A 94 12.46 4.59 65.20
C GLN A 94 12.93 3.50 66.17
N ASN A 95 14.11 3.66 66.77
CA ASN A 95 14.73 2.68 67.66
C ASN A 95 14.75 1.26 67.05
N ALA A 96 15.11 1.18 65.77
CA ALA A 96 15.05 -0.03 64.95
C ALA A 96 16.46 -0.54 64.60
N ASN A 97 16.61 -1.86 64.44
CA ASN A 97 17.88 -2.49 64.10
C ASN A 97 18.13 -2.56 62.59
N SER A 98 17.08 -2.42 61.78
CA SER A 98 17.16 -2.38 60.31
C SER A 98 16.22 -1.33 59.72
N LEU A 99 16.51 -0.89 58.50
CA LEU A 99 15.65 0.04 57.77
C LEU A 99 14.26 -0.58 57.46
N GLU A 100 14.20 -1.89 57.31
CA GLU A 100 12.94 -2.65 57.13
C GLU A 100 12.07 -2.56 58.38
N GLU A 101 12.66 -2.76 59.57
CA GLU A 101 11.97 -2.64 60.85
C GLU A 101 11.51 -1.19 61.09
N ALA A 102 12.36 -0.20 60.77
CA ALA A 102 11.99 1.22 60.82
C ALA A 102 10.81 1.53 59.88
N PHE A 103 10.80 0.97 58.67
CA PHE A 103 9.71 1.13 57.71
C PHE A 103 8.41 0.48 58.20
N LEU A 104 8.46 -0.73 58.77
CA LEU A 104 7.28 -1.42 59.31
C LEU A 104 6.68 -0.67 60.52
N SER A 105 7.51 -0.13 61.40
CA SER A 105 7.08 0.71 62.53
C SER A 105 6.35 1.98 62.05
N LEU A 106 6.94 2.67 61.07
CA LEU A 106 6.35 3.84 60.43
C LEU A 106 5.04 3.54 59.69
N CYS A 107 4.97 2.38 59.04
CA CYS A 107 3.74 1.92 58.39
C CYS A 107 2.63 1.61 59.41
N SER A 108 2.98 1.02 60.55
CA SER A 108 2.02 0.68 61.60
C SER A 108 1.44 1.93 62.27
N SER A 109 2.25 2.98 62.42
CA SER A 109 1.81 4.28 62.97
C SER A 109 0.94 5.09 62.01
N GLN A 110 1.18 5.01 60.68
CA GLN A 110 0.39 5.73 59.68
C GLN A 110 -1.09 5.32 59.61
N GLN A 111 -1.46 4.11 60.04
CA GLN A 111 -2.87 3.68 60.08
C GLN A 111 -3.77 4.59 60.94
N PHE A 112 -3.20 5.43 61.81
CA PHE A 112 -3.94 6.35 62.68
C PHE A 112 -4.14 7.78 62.11
N ASP A 113 -3.41 8.21 61.07
CA ASP A 113 -3.29 9.64 60.69
C ASP A 113 -3.70 10.00 59.23
N GLU A 114 -4.36 9.09 58.50
CA GLU A 114 -4.62 9.23 57.04
C GLU A 114 -5.38 10.51 56.60
N THR A 115 -6.07 11.21 57.50
CA THR A 115 -6.89 12.39 57.14
C THR A 115 -6.16 13.74 57.24
N THR A 116 -5.09 13.88 58.03
CA THR A 116 -4.50 15.19 58.34
C THR A 116 -3.29 15.54 57.46
N GLN A 117 -2.54 14.56 56.97
CA GLN A 117 -1.29 14.82 56.21
C GLN A 117 -1.52 15.23 54.74
N ARG A 118 -2.54 14.70 54.06
CA ARG A 118 -2.81 15.03 52.63
C ARG A 118 -3.13 16.51 52.40
N ALA A 119 -3.69 17.22 53.39
CA ALA A 119 -4.10 18.62 53.25
C ALA A 119 -2.94 19.64 53.41
N ASN A 120 -1.84 19.27 54.06
CA ASN A 120 -0.75 20.19 54.38
C ASN A 120 0.39 20.19 53.33
N ILE A 121 0.59 19.10 52.60
CA ILE A 121 1.69 18.98 51.62
C ILE A 121 1.46 19.88 50.38
N PHE A 122 0.20 20.05 49.93
CA PHE A 122 -0.12 20.86 48.75
C PHE A 122 -0.10 22.38 48.97
N LYS A 123 0.01 22.87 50.21
CA LYS A 123 -0.10 24.31 50.51
C LYS A 123 1.22 25.07 50.53
N ASN A 124 2.38 24.41 50.57
CA ASN A 124 3.66 25.07 50.88
C ASN A 124 4.71 25.12 49.77
N THR A 125 4.40 24.73 48.54
CA THR A 125 5.36 24.82 47.44
C THR A 125 5.03 25.99 46.51
N ASN A 126 5.44 27.19 46.93
CA ASN A 126 5.64 28.31 46.00
C ASN A 126 6.87 28.03 45.13
N VAL A 127 6.74 27.12 44.16
CA VAL A 127 7.77 26.86 43.16
C VAL A 127 7.78 28.04 42.19
N SER A 128 8.86 28.82 42.19
CA SER A 128 9.07 29.88 41.19
C SER A 128 9.19 29.23 39.81
N SER A 129 8.22 29.50 38.94
CA SER A 129 8.15 28.97 37.57
C SER A 129 9.09 29.73 36.62
N ASN A 130 10.39 29.74 36.90
CA ASN A 130 11.39 30.02 35.87
C ASN A 130 11.78 28.69 35.22
N ILE A 131 10.82 28.09 34.52
CA ILE A 131 11.06 26.90 33.70
C ILE A 131 11.98 27.36 32.57
N LEU A 132 13.18 26.77 32.50
CA LEU A 132 14.09 26.93 31.37
C LEU A 132 13.30 26.70 30.09
N HIS A 133 13.12 27.76 29.30
CA HIS A 133 12.52 27.67 27.97
C HIS A 133 13.38 26.71 27.13
N SER A 134 12.89 25.50 26.91
CA SER A 134 13.40 24.66 25.83
C SER A 134 13.05 25.33 24.51
N ASP A 135 14.04 25.49 23.63
CA ASP A 135 13.79 25.90 22.25
C ASP A 135 12.87 24.88 21.57
N ASN A 136 11.58 25.18 21.55
CA ASN A 136 10.52 24.33 21.00
C ASN A 136 10.42 24.40 19.45
N GLY A 137 11.38 25.07 18.80
CA GLY A 137 11.43 25.19 17.34
C GLY A 137 11.96 23.92 16.67
N ILE A 138 11.61 23.71 15.41
CA ILE A 138 12.11 22.60 14.58
C ILE A 138 13.62 22.75 14.36
N SER A 139 14.40 21.71 14.62
CA SER A 139 15.84 21.68 14.43
C SER A 139 16.25 20.69 13.33
N PHE A 140 16.91 21.20 12.29
CA PHE A 140 17.46 20.37 11.22
C PHE A 140 18.51 19.37 11.71
N ILE A 141 19.23 19.70 12.79
CA ILE A 141 20.22 18.79 13.38
C ILE A 141 19.52 17.57 14.00
N ARG A 142 18.41 17.78 14.72
CA ARG A 142 17.60 16.70 15.30
C ARG A 142 16.97 15.83 14.21
N ILE A 143 16.43 16.46 13.15
CA ILE A 143 15.89 15.74 11.99
C ILE A 143 16.99 14.90 11.32
N GLY A 144 18.18 15.47 11.08
CA GLY A 144 19.31 14.76 10.48
C GLY A 144 19.78 13.56 11.32
N ALA A 145 19.81 13.71 12.65
CA ALA A 145 20.13 12.62 13.57
C ALA A 145 19.08 11.50 13.50
N PHE A 146 17.79 11.85 13.48
CA PHE A 146 16.69 10.88 13.38
C PHE A 146 16.69 10.17 12.02
N ILE A 147 16.98 10.88 10.93
CA ILE A 147 17.18 10.27 9.60
C ILE A 147 18.33 9.26 9.65
N LYS A 148 19.48 9.60 10.25
CA LYS A 148 20.63 8.69 10.35
C LYS A 148 20.30 7.45 11.19
N LYS A 149 19.60 7.61 12.31
CA LYS A 149 19.09 6.50 13.15
C LYS A 149 18.24 5.56 12.30
N ASN A 150 17.21 6.10 11.66
CA ASN A 150 16.22 5.32 10.93
C ASN A 150 16.79 4.67 9.67
N LEU A 151 17.70 5.36 8.96
CA LEU A 151 18.44 4.79 7.84
C LEU A 151 19.33 3.63 8.29
N ALA A 152 20.03 3.76 9.43
CA ALA A 152 20.86 2.69 9.97
C ALA A 152 20.04 1.47 10.40
N ILE A 153 18.85 1.67 10.98
CA ILE A 153 17.91 0.58 11.31
C ILE A 153 17.45 -0.11 10.03
N CYS A 154 17.03 0.66 9.02
CA CYS A 154 16.56 0.12 7.75
C CYS A 154 17.66 -0.69 7.04
N LEU A 155 18.88 -0.13 6.91
CA LEU A 155 20.01 -0.81 6.26
C LEU A 155 20.50 -2.07 6.98
N ARG A 156 20.28 -2.17 8.30
CA ARG A 156 20.61 -3.38 9.07
C ARG A 156 19.57 -4.47 8.92
N ASP A 157 18.34 -4.12 8.59
CA ASP A 157 17.28 -5.08 8.27
C ASP A 157 17.29 -5.44 6.78
N PHE A 158 18.27 -6.25 6.39
CA PHE A 158 18.46 -6.67 5.00
C PHE A 158 17.24 -7.43 4.46
N THR A 159 16.56 -8.21 5.31
CA THR A 159 15.36 -8.97 4.96
C THR A 159 14.25 -8.02 4.55
N PHE A 160 14.01 -6.99 5.37
CA PHE A 160 13.01 -5.97 5.06
C PHE A 160 13.31 -5.24 3.75
N ILE A 161 14.56 -4.78 3.53
CA ILE A 161 14.94 -4.10 2.28
C ILE A 161 14.76 -5.02 1.06
N PHE A 162 15.21 -6.28 1.17
CA PHE A 162 15.09 -7.25 0.09
C PHE A 162 13.64 -7.44 -0.36
N PHE A 163 12.74 -7.68 0.59
CA PHE A 163 11.31 -7.85 0.27
C PHE A 163 10.65 -6.55 -0.21
N MET A 164 11.05 -5.39 0.31
CA MET A 164 10.53 -4.10 -0.15
C MET A 164 10.84 -3.81 -1.62
N ILE A 165 11.98 -4.25 -2.15
CA ILE A 165 12.33 -4.03 -3.56
C ILE A 165 11.80 -5.17 -4.44
N LEU A 166 11.90 -6.41 -3.97
CA LEU A 166 11.53 -7.60 -4.74
C LEU A 166 10.02 -7.70 -4.97
N PHE A 167 9.18 -7.45 -3.95
CA PHE A 167 7.74 -7.66 -4.08
C PHE A 167 7.07 -6.75 -5.11
N PRO A 168 7.35 -5.43 -5.18
CA PRO A 168 6.83 -4.59 -6.25
C PRO A 168 7.23 -5.06 -7.65
N MET A 169 8.49 -5.48 -7.83
CA MET A 169 8.98 -6.02 -9.10
C MET A 169 8.25 -7.32 -9.48
N LEU A 170 8.14 -8.26 -8.55
CA LEU A 170 7.46 -9.53 -8.76
C LEU A 170 5.98 -9.34 -9.06
N ALA A 171 5.31 -8.42 -8.36
CA ALA A 171 3.93 -8.04 -8.65
C ALA A 171 3.78 -7.50 -10.08
N ALA A 172 4.72 -6.66 -10.54
CA ALA A 172 4.73 -6.15 -11.91
C ALA A 172 4.98 -7.24 -12.96
N ILE A 173 5.88 -8.19 -12.70
CA ILE A 173 6.12 -9.33 -13.59
C ILE A 173 4.84 -10.18 -13.71
N ILE A 174 4.23 -10.54 -12.58
CA ILE A 174 3.01 -11.34 -12.56
C ILE A 174 1.87 -10.60 -13.27
N PHE A 175 1.69 -9.31 -13.00
CA PHE A 175 0.64 -8.51 -13.65
C PHE A 175 0.76 -8.53 -15.18
N ASN A 176 1.96 -8.28 -15.72
CA ASN A 176 2.17 -8.24 -17.17
C ASN A 176 2.09 -9.63 -17.82
N LEU A 177 2.39 -10.71 -17.09
CA LEU A 177 2.23 -12.09 -17.59
C LEU A 177 0.79 -12.60 -17.50
N ALA A 178 0.04 -12.20 -16.47
CA ALA A 178 -1.27 -12.76 -16.18
C ALA A 178 -2.42 -12.04 -16.90
N ILE A 179 -2.31 -10.73 -17.13
CA ILE A 179 -3.41 -9.92 -17.66
C ILE A 179 -3.17 -9.60 -19.14
N GLY A 180 -4.23 -9.66 -19.95
CA GLY A 180 -4.34 -9.02 -21.26
C GLY A 180 -3.58 -9.66 -22.44
N GLY A 181 -3.09 -10.89 -22.30
CA GLY A 181 -2.62 -11.72 -23.42
C GLY A 181 -3.76 -12.19 -24.35
N ASN A 182 -3.42 -12.63 -25.56
CA ASN A 182 -4.39 -13.25 -26.46
C ASN A 182 -4.77 -14.67 -25.99
N ILE A 183 -6.05 -15.01 -26.11
CA ILE A 183 -6.54 -16.37 -25.81
C ILE A 183 -6.05 -17.31 -26.91
N LYS A 184 -5.28 -18.32 -26.51
CA LYS A 184 -4.68 -19.36 -27.36
C LYS A 184 -5.13 -20.73 -26.89
N ASN A 185 -5.07 -21.73 -27.77
CA ASN A 185 -5.34 -23.15 -27.47
C ASN A 185 -6.74 -23.42 -26.91
N VAL A 186 -7.73 -22.64 -27.35
CA VAL A 186 -9.14 -22.86 -27.00
C VAL A 186 -9.81 -23.71 -28.07
N ASN A 187 -10.59 -24.69 -27.61
CA ASN A 187 -11.36 -25.58 -28.48
C ASN A 187 -12.57 -24.86 -29.06
N ILE A 188 -12.69 -24.88 -30.39
CA ILE A 188 -13.85 -24.41 -31.13
C ILE A 188 -14.37 -25.58 -31.97
N ALA A 189 -15.61 -25.99 -31.69
CA ALA A 189 -16.30 -27.02 -32.45
C ALA A 189 -16.75 -26.44 -33.80
N ILE A 190 -16.49 -27.13 -34.90
CA ILE A 190 -16.80 -26.66 -36.25
C ILE A 190 -17.54 -27.73 -37.03
N GLN A 191 -18.61 -27.31 -37.69
CA GLN A 191 -19.27 -28.09 -38.72
C GLN A 191 -19.22 -27.31 -40.03
N ASN A 192 -18.48 -27.82 -41.03
CA ASN A 192 -18.47 -27.25 -42.37
C ASN A 192 -19.28 -28.12 -43.32
N ASN A 193 -20.43 -27.63 -43.77
CA ASN A 193 -21.28 -28.35 -44.72
C ASN A 193 -21.00 -27.96 -46.18
N GLU A 194 -20.11 -27.02 -46.48
CA GLU A 194 -19.69 -26.71 -47.86
C GLU A 194 -18.68 -27.71 -48.40
N ILE A 195 -17.62 -27.95 -47.62
CA ILE A 195 -16.49 -28.82 -47.98
C ILE A 195 -16.01 -29.55 -46.74
N THR A 196 -15.67 -30.83 -46.91
CA THR A 196 -15.22 -31.72 -45.81
C THR A 196 -13.76 -31.52 -45.41
N ASP A 197 -12.89 -31.05 -46.31
CA ASP A 197 -11.46 -30.86 -46.04
C ASP A 197 -10.91 -29.57 -46.66
N CYS A 198 -10.33 -28.70 -45.82
CA CYS A 198 -9.80 -27.40 -46.22
C CYS A 198 -8.29 -27.38 -46.51
N GLN A 199 -7.62 -28.55 -46.51
CA GLN A 199 -6.14 -28.63 -46.48
C GLN A 199 -5.42 -28.20 -47.77
N ASN A 200 -6.10 -28.18 -48.93
CA ASN A 200 -5.51 -27.90 -50.24
C ASN A 200 -6.08 -26.65 -50.96
N ILE A 201 -6.71 -25.73 -50.22
CA ILE A 201 -7.43 -24.58 -50.80
C ILE A 201 -6.54 -23.33 -50.83
N VAL A 202 -6.50 -22.65 -51.99
CA VAL A 202 -5.74 -21.40 -52.16
C VAL A 202 -6.48 -20.28 -51.46
N VAL A 203 -6.03 -19.92 -50.25
CA VAL A 203 -6.53 -18.76 -49.54
C VAL A 203 -5.94 -17.51 -50.19
N ASN A 204 -6.77 -16.75 -50.93
CA ASN A 204 -6.52 -15.47 -51.62
C ASN A 204 -6.90 -15.49 -53.12
N GLN A 205 -8.09 -16.00 -53.44
CA GLN A 205 -8.68 -15.86 -54.77
C GLN A 205 -9.79 -14.81 -54.76
N CYS A 206 -10.16 -14.34 -55.97
CA CYS A 206 -11.22 -13.37 -56.11
C CYS A 206 -12.55 -13.95 -55.63
N ILE A 207 -13.29 -13.18 -54.81
CA ILE A 207 -14.63 -13.55 -54.30
C ILE A 207 -15.62 -13.93 -55.41
N TYR A 208 -15.47 -13.39 -56.62
CA TYR A 208 -16.42 -13.59 -57.73
C TYR A 208 -16.02 -14.71 -58.72
N GLU A 209 -14.86 -15.34 -58.54
CA GLU A 209 -14.49 -16.46 -59.38
C GLU A 209 -15.16 -17.74 -58.87
N ASP A 210 -16.05 -18.30 -59.69
CA ASP A 210 -16.66 -19.63 -59.46
C ASP A 210 -15.64 -20.75 -59.74
N ASN A 211 -14.54 -20.75 -59.00
CA ASN A 211 -13.57 -21.84 -58.99
C ASN A 211 -13.88 -22.78 -57.83
N ASN A 212 -14.12 -24.06 -58.12
CA ASN A 212 -14.41 -25.11 -57.12
C ASN A 212 -13.31 -25.29 -56.04
N ASN A 213 -12.15 -24.65 -56.20
CA ASN A 213 -10.99 -24.77 -55.31
C ASN A 213 -10.89 -23.66 -54.25
N PHE A 214 -11.85 -22.73 -54.16
CA PHE A 214 -11.87 -21.68 -53.15
C PHE A 214 -13.25 -21.52 -52.51
N THR A 215 -13.34 -21.90 -51.24
CA THR A 215 -14.51 -21.60 -50.40
C THR A 215 -14.15 -20.60 -49.31
N LEU A 216 -15.05 -19.64 -49.09
CA LEU A 216 -14.87 -18.59 -48.09
C LEU A 216 -14.94 -19.19 -46.67
N SER A 217 -15.66 -20.29 -46.47
CA SER A 217 -15.66 -21.05 -45.22
C SER A 217 -14.25 -21.51 -44.84
N CYS A 218 -13.49 -22.10 -45.78
CA CYS A 218 -12.13 -22.55 -45.53
C CYS A 218 -11.14 -21.38 -45.30
N ALA A 219 -11.34 -20.23 -45.95
CA ALA A 219 -10.54 -19.03 -45.67
C ALA A 219 -10.76 -18.51 -44.23
N VAL A 220 -12.00 -18.54 -43.72
CA VAL A 220 -12.31 -18.20 -42.32
C VAL A 220 -11.69 -19.21 -41.36
N LEU A 221 -11.78 -20.52 -41.65
CA LEU A 221 -11.18 -21.56 -40.82
C LEU A 221 -9.65 -21.44 -40.74
N ASN A 222 -8.97 -21.16 -41.86
CA ASN A 222 -7.53 -20.91 -41.85
C ASN A 222 -7.20 -19.66 -41.01
N GLY A 223 -7.98 -18.58 -41.15
CA GLY A 223 -7.85 -17.40 -40.30
C GLY A 223 -7.98 -17.70 -38.80
N LEU A 224 -8.91 -18.58 -38.40
CA LEU A 224 -9.02 -19.02 -37.00
C LEU A 224 -7.83 -19.90 -36.56
N GLN A 225 -7.27 -20.73 -37.43
CA GLN A 225 -6.04 -21.50 -37.13
C GLN A 225 -4.82 -20.59 -36.93
N THR A 226 -4.70 -19.49 -37.68
CA THR A 226 -3.61 -18.51 -37.47
C THR A 226 -3.64 -17.84 -36.10
N LEU A 227 -4.79 -17.84 -35.43
CA LEU A 227 -4.96 -17.34 -34.06
C LEU A 227 -4.67 -18.40 -32.98
N GLU A 228 -4.14 -19.57 -33.36
CA GLU A 228 -3.82 -20.70 -32.47
C GLU A 228 -5.06 -21.27 -31.74
N TYR A 229 -6.23 -21.28 -32.40
CA TYR A 229 -7.41 -22.00 -31.90
C TYR A 229 -7.37 -23.48 -32.30
N ASN A 230 -7.81 -24.37 -31.40
CA ASN A 230 -7.93 -25.79 -31.68
C ASN A 230 -9.31 -26.08 -32.29
N LEU A 231 -9.34 -26.43 -33.57
CA LEU A 231 -10.58 -26.60 -34.32
C LEU A 231 -11.00 -28.09 -34.29
N ILE A 232 -12.11 -28.40 -33.62
CA ILE A 232 -12.64 -29.76 -33.47
C ILE A 232 -13.75 -29.97 -34.51
N PRO A 233 -13.56 -30.82 -35.53
CA PRO A 233 -14.61 -31.09 -36.51
C PRO A 233 -15.74 -31.92 -35.88
N VAL A 234 -16.98 -31.54 -36.18
CA VAL A 234 -18.20 -32.16 -35.65
C VAL A 234 -19.16 -32.49 -36.80
N LYS A 235 -19.88 -33.61 -36.68
CA LYS A 235 -20.76 -34.10 -37.76
C LYS A 235 -22.12 -33.41 -37.77
N ASN A 236 -22.70 -33.20 -36.59
CA ASN A 236 -24.06 -32.71 -36.42
C ASN A 236 -24.11 -31.48 -35.51
N GLN A 237 -25.09 -30.60 -35.75
CA GLN A 237 -25.33 -29.43 -34.90
C GLN A 237 -25.56 -29.82 -33.43
N GLU A 238 -26.32 -30.89 -33.17
CA GLU A 238 -26.59 -31.36 -31.80
C GLU A 238 -25.31 -31.77 -31.06
N GLU A 239 -24.37 -32.42 -31.75
CA GLU A 239 -23.09 -32.83 -31.17
C GLU A 239 -22.27 -31.58 -30.80
N GLY A 240 -22.27 -30.55 -31.65
CA GLY A 240 -21.59 -29.28 -31.41
C GLY A 240 -22.18 -28.52 -30.23
N ASP A 241 -23.51 -28.45 -30.16
CA ASP A 241 -24.23 -27.83 -29.04
C ASP A 241 -24.00 -28.60 -27.73
N ILE A 242 -23.87 -29.92 -27.76
CA ILE A 242 -23.53 -30.74 -26.59
C ILE A 242 -22.10 -30.43 -26.10
N LEU A 243 -21.13 -30.29 -27.00
CA LEU A 243 -19.75 -29.94 -26.63
C LEU A 243 -19.66 -28.58 -25.94
N VAL A 244 -20.43 -27.59 -26.43
CA VAL A 244 -20.52 -26.27 -25.79
C VAL A 244 -21.22 -26.37 -24.43
N LYS A 245 -22.33 -27.12 -24.34
CA LYS A 245 -23.04 -27.34 -23.06
C LYS A 245 -22.20 -28.07 -22.01
N LYS A 246 -21.29 -28.95 -22.44
CA LYS A 246 -20.33 -29.66 -21.56
C LYS A 246 -19.08 -28.85 -21.23
N ALA A 247 -18.94 -27.64 -21.78
CA ALA A 247 -17.73 -26.80 -21.67
C ALA A 247 -16.45 -27.47 -22.22
N GLU A 248 -16.59 -28.45 -23.13
CA GLU A 248 -15.47 -29.06 -23.85
C GLU A 248 -15.01 -28.21 -25.05
N SER A 249 -15.91 -27.35 -25.56
CA SER A 249 -15.64 -26.33 -26.58
C SER A 249 -16.26 -25.00 -26.16
N VAL A 250 -15.56 -23.89 -26.44
CA VAL A 250 -16.01 -22.54 -26.06
C VAL A 250 -17.04 -21.98 -27.04
N ALA A 251 -16.96 -22.41 -28.29
CA ALA A 251 -17.91 -22.03 -29.33
C ALA A 251 -18.12 -23.20 -30.28
N PHE A 252 -19.33 -23.26 -30.84
CA PHE A 252 -19.69 -24.08 -31.98
C PHE A 252 -20.02 -23.16 -33.15
N ILE A 253 -19.41 -23.40 -34.32
CA ILE A 253 -19.62 -22.63 -35.55
C ILE A 253 -20.03 -23.60 -36.66
N GLN A 254 -21.15 -23.31 -37.31
CA GLN A 254 -21.68 -24.08 -38.42
C GLN A 254 -21.73 -23.23 -39.68
N PHE A 255 -21.07 -23.71 -40.74
CA PHE A 255 -21.15 -23.15 -42.09
C PHE A 255 -22.14 -23.96 -42.93
N PRO A 256 -23.26 -23.37 -43.41
CA PRO A 256 -24.21 -24.06 -44.28
C PRO A 256 -23.65 -24.27 -45.71
N GLN A 257 -24.32 -25.11 -46.52
CA GLN A 257 -23.87 -25.49 -47.88
C GLN A 257 -23.72 -24.31 -48.86
N ASN A 258 -24.49 -23.23 -48.67
CA ASN A 258 -24.49 -22.05 -49.56
C ASN A 258 -23.94 -20.80 -48.82
N PHE A 259 -22.93 -20.98 -47.97
CA PHE A 259 -22.36 -19.90 -47.17
C PHE A 259 -21.54 -18.92 -48.02
N SER A 260 -20.69 -19.42 -48.92
CA SER A 260 -19.81 -18.64 -49.80
C SER A 260 -20.63 -17.80 -50.77
N THR A 261 -21.69 -18.37 -51.36
CA THR A 261 -22.64 -17.65 -52.23
C THR A 261 -23.45 -16.61 -51.46
N GLY A 262 -23.86 -16.93 -50.22
CA GLY A 262 -24.51 -15.97 -49.33
C GLY A 262 -23.62 -14.77 -48.99
N LEU A 263 -22.34 -15.02 -48.71
CA LEU A 263 -21.38 -13.97 -48.38
C LEU A 263 -21.03 -13.11 -49.60
N GLN A 264 -20.94 -13.70 -50.80
CA GLN A 264 -20.80 -12.97 -52.08
C GLN A 264 -21.97 -11.99 -52.29
N GLN A 265 -23.21 -12.45 -52.12
CA GLN A 265 -24.41 -11.60 -52.23
C GLN A 265 -24.42 -10.47 -51.19
N TYR A 266 -23.91 -10.74 -49.98
CA TYR A 266 -23.74 -9.72 -48.94
C TYR A 266 -22.76 -8.62 -49.37
N VAL A 267 -21.60 -8.99 -49.91
CA VAL A 267 -20.59 -8.03 -50.38
C VAL A 267 -21.08 -7.19 -51.57
N LEU A 268 -21.87 -7.79 -52.48
CA LEU A 268 -22.47 -7.10 -53.63
C LEU A 268 -23.60 -6.12 -53.26
N GLY A 269 -23.97 -6.01 -51.98
CA GLY A 269 -25.05 -5.15 -51.51
C GLY A 269 -26.46 -5.60 -51.94
N GLN A 270 -26.58 -6.77 -52.57
CA GLN A 270 -27.85 -7.36 -53.03
C GLN A 270 -28.65 -7.99 -51.89
N TRP A 271 -28.03 -8.18 -50.72
CA TRP A 271 -28.64 -8.78 -49.52
C TRP A 271 -29.82 -7.98 -48.94
N PHE A 272 -29.87 -6.67 -49.17
CA PHE A 272 -30.86 -5.79 -48.53
C PHE A 272 -32.24 -5.76 -49.22
N SER A 273 -32.44 -6.43 -50.36
CA SER A 273 -33.71 -6.33 -51.09
C SER A 273 -34.83 -7.21 -50.50
N ASN A 274 -34.50 -8.31 -49.82
CA ASN A 274 -35.47 -9.24 -49.24
C ASN A 274 -35.14 -9.45 -47.76
N ASN A 275 -35.94 -8.90 -46.85
CA ASN A 275 -35.79 -8.94 -45.38
C ASN A 275 -35.89 -10.35 -44.74
N GLU A 276 -35.54 -11.43 -45.44
CA GLU A 276 -35.61 -12.80 -44.93
C GLU A 276 -34.19 -13.36 -44.75
N PHE A 277 -33.82 -13.57 -43.49
CA PHE A 277 -32.61 -14.26 -43.09
C PHE A 277 -32.71 -15.72 -43.58
N SER A 278 -32.14 -16.05 -44.75
CA SER A 278 -32.17 -17.43 -45.24
C SER A 278 -31.22 -18.29 -44.40
N PRO A 279 -31.73 -19.28 -43.63
CA PRO A 279 -30.92 -20.09 -42.71
C PRO A 279 -29.85 -20.92 -43.43
N ASN A 280 -29.96 -21.06 -44.76
CA ASN A 280 -29.02 -21.82 -45.58
C ASN A 280 -27.81 -21.00 -46.08
N THR A 281 -27.75 -19.71 -45.77
CA THR A 281 -26.70 -18.79 -46.28
C THR A 281 -25.87 -18.13 -45.17
N ALA A 282 -26.41 -18.03 -43.95
CA ALA A 282 -25.72 -17.42 -42.81
C ALA A 282 -25.06 -18.48 -41.94
N ALA A 283 -23.83 -18.21 -41.49
CA ALA A 283 -23.18 -19.05 -40.50
C ALA A 283 -23.91 -18.97 -39.14
N TYR A 284 -24.14 -20.12 -38.52
CA TYR A 284 -24.69 -20.22 -37.17
C TYR A 284 -23.54 -20.35 -36.17
N ALA A 285 -23.59 -19.60 -35.08
CA ALA A 285 -22.59 -19.72 -34.02
C ALA A 285 -23.28 -19.76 -32.65
N ASN A 286 -22.99 -20.80 -31.88
CA ASN A 286 -23.39 -20.92 -30.48
C ASN A 286 -22.14 -20.79 -29.61
N ILE A 287 -22.14 -19.82 -28.69
CA ILE A 287 -20.95 -19.48 -27.90
C ILE A 287 -21.30 -19.61 -26.43
N ASP A 288 -20.42 -20.27 -25.67
CA ASP A 288 -20.57 -20.41 -24.23
C ASP A 288 -20.66 -19.03 -23.55
N ILE A 289 -21.63 -18.92 -22.63
CA ILE A 289 -21.92 -17.72 -21.86
C ILE A 289 -21.10 -17.73 -20.55
N GLY A 290 -20.59 -18.88 -20.12
CA GLY A 290 -19.92 -19.08 -18.83
C GLY A 290 -18.71 -18.16 -18.60
N ASN A 291 -18.03 -17.70 -19.66
CA ASN A 291 -16.93 -16.75 -19.56
C ASN A 291 -17.09 -15.57 -20.52
N VAL A 292 -17.55 -14.43 -19.98
CA VAL A 292 -17.82 -13.21 -20.74
C VAL A 292 -16.58 -12.64 -21.44
N LEU A 293 -15.39 -12.74 -20.82
CA LEU A 293 -14.14 -12.24 -21.41
C LEU A 293 -13.73 -13.09 -22.61
N VAL A 294 -13.78 -14.41 -22.46
CA VAL A 294 -13.48 -15.36 -23.54
C VAL A 294 -14.48 -15.18 -24.68
N LYS A 295 -15.78 -15.13 -24.38
CA LYS A 295 -16.84 -14.87 -25.36
C LYS A 295 -16.60 -13.58 -26.14
N SER A 296 -16.36 -12.47 -25.45
CA SER A 296 -16.17 -11.16 -26.09
C SER A 296 -14.95 -11.14 -27.01
N GLN A 297 -13.87 -11.81 -26.61
CA GLN A 297 -12.66 -11.91 -27.42
C GLN A 297 -12.82 -12.86 -28.62
N VAL A 298 -13.47 -14.02 -28.45
CA VAL A 298 -13.78 -14.94 -29.55
C VAL A 298 -14.67 -14.26 -30.59
N ILE A 299 -15.72 -13.55 -30.15
CA ILE A 299 -16.60 -12.79 -31.06
C ILE A 299 -15.80 -11.74 -31.82
N ARG A 300 -14.98 -10.92 -31.14
CA ARG A 300 -14.15 -9.90 -31.78
C ARG A 300 -13.16 -10.51 -32.78
N ASN A 301 -12.51 -11.60 -32.42
CA ASN A 301 -11.55 -12.29 -33.27
C ASN A 301 -12.23 -12.90 -34.50
N LEU A 302 -13.42 -13.49 -34.32
CA LEU A 302 -14.25 -13.99 -35.41
C LEU A 302 -14.58 -12.86 -36.39
N PHE A 303 -15.13 -11.74 -35.92
CA PHE A 303 -15.44 -10.58 -36.78
C PHE A 303 -14.20 -10.05 -37.51
N ASN A 304 -13.05 -9.95 -36.84
CA ASN A 304 -11.80 -9.51 -37.47
C ASN A 304 -11.33 -10.49 -38.56
N VAL A 305 -11.46 -11.81 -38.34
CA VAL A 305 -11.13 -12.82 -39.35
C VAL A 305 -12.06 -12.71 -40.55
N PHE A 306 -13.37 -12.59 -40.33
CA PHE A 306 -14.35 -12.38 -41.39
C PHE A 306 -14.05 -11.11 -42.21
N GLU A 307 -13.77 -9.98 -41.54
CA GLU A 307 -13.39 -8.73 -42.21
C GLU A 307 -12.12 -8.90 -43.05
N ASN A 308 -11.08 -9.55 -42.51
CA ASN A 308 -9.83 -9.79 -43.22
C ASN A 308 -10.01 -10.70 -44.44
N VAL A 309 -10.83 -11.75 -44.33
CA VAL A 309 -11.15 -12.63 -45.45
C VAL A 309 -11.85 -11.85 -46.56
N ILE A 310 -12.85 -11.03 -46.23
CA ILE A 310 -13.56 -10.19 -47.21
C ILE A 310 -12.60 -9.20 -47.87
N ILE A 311 -11.77 -8.48 -47.09
CA ILE A 311 -10.82 -7.50 -47.62
C ILE A 311 -9.78 -8.16 -48.53
N ASN A 312 -9.20 -9.30 -48.13
CA ASN A 312 -8.18 -9.96 -48.94
C ASN A 312 -8.76 -10.50 -50.25
N SER A 313 -9.98 -11.04 -50.19
CA SER A 313 -10.59 -11.69 -51.35
C SER A 313 -11.24 -10.68 -52.32
N THR A 314 -11.66 -9.50 -51.84
CA THR A 314 -12.05 -8.36 -52.71
C THR A 314 -10.85 -7.67 -53.35
N ARG A 315 -9.74 -7.50 -52.61
CA ARG A 315 -8.48 -7.00 -53.18
C ARG A 315 -7.96 -7.90 -54.29
N ALA A 316 -8.10 -9.23 -54.15
CA ALA A 316 -7.76 -10.18 -55.20
C ALA A 316 -8.56 -9.96 -56.50
N CYS A 317 -9.76 -9.38 -56.42
CA CYS A 317 -10.58 -9.00 -57.58
C CYS A 317 -10.21 -7.64 -58.20
N ASN A 318 -9.18 -6.93 -57.70
CA ASN A 318 -8.91 -5.52 -58.00
C ASN A 318 -10.08 -4.56 -57.69
N GLU A 319 -11.07 -5.01 -56.91
CA GLU A 319 -12.16 -4.17 -56.44
C GLU A 319 -11.81 -3.56 -55.08
N LYS A 320 -12.15 -2.28 -54.93
CA LYS A 320 -12.08 -1.64 -53.61
C LYS A 320 -13.35 -1.99 -52.85
N PHE A 321 -13.22 -2.88 -51.86
CA PHE A 321 -14.27 -3.06 -50.86
C PHE A 321 -14.65 -1.70 -50.26
N VAL A 322 -15.86 -1.25 -50.53
CA VAL A 322 -16.44 -0.08 -49.88
C VAL A 322 -16.77 -0.52 -48.46
N LYS A 323 -15.88 -0.18 -47.53
CA LYS A 323 -16.02 -0.55 -46.13
C LYS A 323 -17.40 -0.18 -45.60
N GLN A 324 -18.00 -1.07 -44.81
CA GLN A 324 -19.07 -0.72 -43.89
C GLN A 324 -18.67 0.57 -43.12
N SER A 325 -19.61 1.50 -42.97
CA SER A 325 -19.41 2.97 -42.77
C SER A 325 -18.55 3.45 -41.60
N PHE A 326 -17.98 2.57 -40.78
CA PHE A 326 -17.15 2.94 -39.64
C PHE A 326 -15.66 2.88 -40.00
N ARG A 327 -15.10 4.02 -40.39
CA ARG A 327 -13.66 4.25 -40.42
C ARG A 327 -13.22 4.73 -39.04
N THR A 328 -12.57 3.88 -38.26
CA THR A 328 -11.92 4.28 -37.01
C THR A 328 -10.63 5.04 -37.34
N THR A 329 -10.65 6.36 -37.18
CA THR A 329 -9.45 7.20 -37.23
C THR A 329 -9.10 7.64 -35.81
N TYR A 330 -7.90 7.33 -35.36
CA TYR A 330 -7.39 7.81 -34.08
C TYR A 330 -6.88 9.24 -34.27
N LEU A 331 -7.52 10.21 -33.60
CA LEU A 331 -7.18 11.64 -33.73
C LEU A 331 -5.92 12.01 -32.94
N VAL A 332 -5.63 11.31 -31.83
CA VAL A 332 -4.51 11.59 -30.92
C VAL A 332 -4.06 10.30 -30.22
N GLY A 333 -2.75 10.07 -30.16
CA GLY A 333 -2.10 8.98 -29.41
C GLY A 333 -1.81 7.71 -30.22
N ASN A 334 -1.04 6.81 -29.62
CA ASN A 334 -0.65 5.54 -30.21
C ASN A 334 -1.79 4.51 -30.26
N LYS A 335 -1.73 3.62 -31.25
CA LYS A 335 -2.67 2.49 -31.37
C LYS A 335 -2.49 1.54 -30.18
N VAL A 336 -3.53 1.41 -29.37
CA VAL A 336 -3.58 0.45 -28.26
C VAL A 336 -4.07 -0.89 -28.81
N GLU A 337 -3.15 -1.82 -29.04
CA GLU A 337 -3.48 -3.14 -29.61
C GLU A 337 -3.92 -4.16 -28.55
N THR A 338 -3.43 -4.03 -27.32
CA THR A 338 -3.75 -4.93 -26.21
C THR A 338 -4.28 -4.19 -24.99
N PHE A 339 -5.12 -4.87 -24.21
CA PHE A 339 -5.73 -4.33 -23.00
C PHE A 339 -4.70 -3.91 -21.95
N ILE A 340 -3.57 -4.62 -21.87
CA ILE A 340 -2.46 -4.36 -20.93
C ILE A 340 -1.95 -2.93 -21.08
N HIS A 341 -1.75 -2.50 -22.33
CA HIS A 341 -1.20 -1.18 -22.64
C HIS A 341 -2.07 -0.04 -22.09
N SER A 342 -3.38 -0.26 -21.93
CA SER A 342 -4.31 0.74 -21.37
C SER A 342 -4.32 0.79 -19.84
N ILE A 343 -3.79 -0.22 -19.15
CA ILE A 343 -3.97 -0.39 -17.70
C ILE A 343 -2.65 -0.45 -16.94
N ALA A 344 -1.55 -0.81 -17.63
CA ALA A 344 -0.20 -0.87 -17.06
C ALA A 344 0.15 0.36 -16.20
N THR A 345 -0.13 1.56 -16.70
CA THR A 345 0.13 2.80 -15.97
C THR A 345 -0.67 2.92 -14.67
N MET A 346 -1.93 2.50 -14.68
CA MET A 346 -2.81 2.52 -13.51
C MET A 346 -2.33 1.52 -12.45
N PHE A 347 -1.77 0.40 -12.91
CA PHE A 347 -1.16 -0.58 -12.02
C PHE A 347 0.12 -0.03 -11.36
N VAL A 348 0.97 0.68 -12.10
CA VAL A 348 2.18 1.34 -11.54
C VAL A 348 1.81 2.36 -10.46
N SER A 349 0.82 3.22 -10.71
CA SER A 349 0.37 4.22 -9.71
C SER A 349 -0.20 3.56 -8.45
N MET A 350 -0.93 2.45 -8.61
CA MET A 350 -1.51 1.69 -7.52
C MET A 350 -0.46 1.00 -6.65
N ILE A 351 0.56 0.37 -7.26
CA ILE A 351 1.71 -0.18 -6.53
C ILE A 351 2.41 0.93 -5.74
N GLY A 352 2.67 2.08 -6.38
CA GLY A 352 3.35 3.21 -5.73
C GLY A 352 2.60 3.71 -4.50
N PHE A 353 1.28 3.84 -4.59
CA PHE A 353 0.45 4.22 -3.45
C PHE A 353 0.41 3.12 -2.36
N TYR A 354 0.18 1.86 -2.76
CA TYR A 354 0.04 0.72 -1.85
C TYR A 354 1.28 0.52 -0.99
N PHE A 355 2.44 0.31 -1.61
CA PHE A 355 3.68 0.01 -0.86
C PHE A 355 4.11 1.19 0.01
N SER A 356 3.95 2.42 -0.47
CA SER A 356 4.18 3.61 0.35
C SER A 356 3.28 3.62 1.59
N SER A 357 1.98 3.34 1.44
CA SER A 357 1.07 3.30 2.60
C SER A 357 1.42 2.21 3.62
N VAL A 358 1.78 1.01 3.15
CA VAL A 358 2.16 -0.12 4.02
C VAL A 358 3.45 0.18 4.77
N ILE A 359 4.49 0.68 4.09
CA ILE A 359 5.79 0.98 4.69
C ILE A 359 5.67 2.09 5.74
N SER A 360 4.95 3.18 5.42
CA SER A 360 4.73 4.26 6.38
C SER A 360 4.01 3.79 7.63
N THR A 361 2.98 2.95 7.45
CA THR A 361 2.19 2.40 8.55
C THR A 361 3.07 1.51 9.43
N GLY A 362 3.80 0.58 8.83
CA GLY A 362 4.70 -0.33 9.55
C GLY A 362 5.77 0.41 10.34
N PHE A 363 6.46 1.36 9.70
CA PHE A 363 7.54 2.10 10.34
C PHE A 363 7.06 2.91 11.55
N MET A 364 6.00 3.72 11.38
CA MET A 364 5.46 4.56 12.45
C MET A 364 4.85 3.73 13.58
N LEU A 365 4.24 2.60 13.25
CA LEU A 365 3.65 1.70 14.23
C LEU A 365 4.73 0.99 15.06
N THR A 366 5.86 0.59 14.48
CA THR A 366 7.00 0.05 15.23
C THR A 366 7.54 1.10 16.22
N GLU A 367 7.75 2.34 15.78
CA GLU A 367 8.19 3.44 16.69
C GLU A 367 7.20 3.68 17.84
N LYS A 368 5.88 3.58 17.58
CA LYS A 368 4.82 3.76 18.58
C LYS A 368 4.72 2.57 19.55
N MET A 369 4.71 1.34 19.05
CA MET A 369 4.46 0.13 19.86
C MET A 369 5.69 -0.28 20.69
N GLU A 370 6.90 -0.01 20.21
CA GLU A 370 8.15 -0.29 20.95
C GLU A 370 8.51 0.81 21.97
N GLY A 371 7.69 1.87 22.08
CA GLY A 371 7.89 2.98 23.01
C GLY A 371 9.05 3.92 22.65
N PHE A 372 9.57 3.83 21.42
CA PHE A 372 10.64 4.71 20.95
C PHE A 372 10.15 6.15 20.71
N LEU A 373 8.89 6.30 20.28
CA LEU A 373 8.28 7.60 20.05
C LEU A 373 8.22 8.41 21.36
N ASP A 374 7.75 7.81 22.45
CA ASP A 374 7.64 8.48 23.75
C ASP A 374 9.01 8.88 24.30
N ARG A 375 10.00 7.99 24.20
CA ARG A 375 11.40 8.27 24.60
C ARG A 375 12.03 9.40 23.78
N SER A 376 11.68 9.50 22.51
CA SER A 376 12.18 10.57 21.64
C SER A 376 11.52 11.91 21.99
N MET A 377 10.22 11.90 22.33
CA MET A 377 9.50 13.08 22.77
C MET A 377 9.98 13.59 24.12
N THR A 378 10.29 12.71 25.08
CA THR A 378 10.88 13.10 26.37
C THR A 378 12.29 13.67 26.22
N ALA A 379 13.04 13.24 25.20
CA ALA A 379 14.33 13.84 24.84
C ALA A 379 14.21 15.21 24.14
N GLY A 380 12.99 15.73 23.93
CA GLY A 380 12.73 17.04 23.33
C GLY A 380 12.60 17.04 21.81
N ILE A 381 12.40 15.88 21.17
CA ILE A 381 12.12 15.77 19.73
C ILE A 381 10.61 15.95 19.51
N THR A 382 10.23 16.77 18.54
CA THR A 382 8.80 16.96 18.21
C THR A 382 8.29 15.86 17.27
N ILE A 383 6.99 15.55 17.35
CA ILE A 383 6.33 14.59 16.44
C ILE A 383 6.52 15.00 14.97
N LEU A 384 6.53 16.31 14.69
CA LEU A 384 6.73 16.83 13.35
C LEU A 384 8.14 16.51 12.81
N GLU A 385 9.19 16.61 13.63
CA GLU A 385 10.55 16.22 13.24
C GLU A 385 10.65 14.72 12.93
N VAL A 386 9.96 13.88 13.71
CA VAL A 386 9.86 12.43 13.47
C VAL A 386 9.17 12.16 12.12
N VAL A 387 8.02 12.78 11.87
CA VAL A 387 7.26 12.61 10.62
C VAL A 387 8.07 13.08 9.41
N ILE A 388 8.75 14.24 9.49
CA ILE A 388 9.61 14.74 8.41
C ILE A 388 10.75 13.76 8.11
N SER A 389 11.37 13.20 9.15
CA SER A 389 12.41 12.18 8.97
C SER A 389 11.88 10.94 8.24
N ILE A 390 10.70 10.45 8.62
CA ILE A 390 10.07 9.29 7.97
C ILE A 390 9.75 9.63 6.50
N MET A 391 9.21 10.82 6.24
CA MET A 391 8.95 11.31 4.89
C MET A 391 10.19 11.31 4.01
N CYS A 392 11.33 11.79 4.51
CA CYS A 392 12.59 11.81 3.77
C CYS A 392 13.06 10.39 3.39
N ILE A 393 13.09 9.46 4.34
CA ILE A 393 13.57 8.09 4.10
C ILE A 393 12.65 7.34 3.14
N GLN A 394 11.34 7.44 3.39
CA GLN A 394 10.36 6.75 2.58
C GLN A 394 10.29 7.30 1.16
N THR A 395 10.56 8.60 0.97
CA THR A 395 10.67 9.19 -0.37
C THR A 395 11.78 8.52 -1.18
N VAL A 396 12.94 8.23 -0.57
CA VAL A 396 14.04 7.53 -1.26
C VAL A 396 13.63 6.10 -1.62
N ILE A 397 12.98 5.38 -0.70
CA ILE A 397 12.49 4.00 -0.94
C ILE A 397 11.46 3.98 -2.07
N HIS A 398 10.51 4.92 -2.07
CA HIS A 398 9.49 5.05 -3.11
C HIS A 398 10.08 5.31 -4.50
N ILE A 399 11.10 6.17 -4.59
CA ILE A 399 11.81 6.42 -5.86
C ILE A 399 12.45 5.13 -6.39
N ILE A 400 13.11 4.35 -5.52
CA ILE A 400 13.73 3.07 -5.93
C ILE A 400 12.67 2.07 -6.41
N GLN A 401 11.55 1.94 -5.69
CA GLN A 401 10.45 1.04 -6.04
C GLN A 401 9.74 1.43 -7.33
N THR A 402 9.52 2.73 -7.56
CA THR A 402 8.84 3.20 -8.76
C THR A 402 9.72 3.04 -9.99
N ILE A 403 11.02 3.34 -9.89
CA ILE A 403 11.98 3.09 -10.99
C ILE A 403 12.02 1.60 -11.34
N SER A 404 12.08 0.71 -10.36
CA SER A 404 12.13 -0.73 -10.62
C SER A 404 10.87 -1.25 -11.30
N VAL A 405 9.69 -0.83 -10.84
CA VAL A 405 8.40 -1.23 -11.40
C VAL A 405 8.20 -0.66 -12.81
N MET A 406 8.62 0.59 -13.05
CA MET A 406 8.61 1.19 -14.39
C MET A 406 9.54 0.47 -15.35
N PHE A 407 10.74 0.09 -14.91
CA PHE A 407 11.69 -0.67 -15.72
C PHE A 407 11.08 -2.01 -16.15
N VAL A 408 10.51 -2.77 -15.21
CA VAL A 408 9.82 -4.02 -15.55
C VAL A 408 8.68 -3.76 -16.53
N THR A 409 7.79 -2.83 -16.22
CA THR A 409 6.55 -2.63 -16.99
C THR A 409 6.80 -2.12 -18.40
N TYR A 410 7.65 -1.11 -18.58
CA TYR A 410 7.83 -0.46 -19.89
C TYR A 410 9.04 -0.97 -20.66
N PHE A 411 10.13 -1.35 -19.99
CA PHE A 411 11.34 -1.81 -20.67
C PHE A 411 11.35 -3.32 -20.90
N VAL A 412 10.97 -4.13 -19.90
CA VAL A 412 10.97 -5.61 -20.04
C VAL A 412 9.78 -6.11 -20.86
N PHE A 413 8.58 -5.59 -20.59
CA PHE A 413 7.35 -6.00 -21.28
C PHE A 413 6.97 -5.11 -22.48
N LEU A 414 7.81 -4.12 -22.81
CA LEU A 414 7.67 -3.25 -23.99
C LEU A 414 6.28 -2.60 -24.11
N ASN A 415 5.67 -2.23 -22.97
CA ASN A 415 4.43 -1.46 -22.98
C ASN A 415 4.66 -0.09 -23.65
N PRO A 416 3.73 0.39 -24.51
CA PRO A 416 3.92 1.62 -25.26
C PRO A 416 3.94 2.81 -24.30
N ILE A 417 5.01 3.59 -24.40
CA ILE A 417 5.15 4.86 -23.71
C ILE A 417 5.61 5.92 -24.71
N GLU A 418 4.84 6.99 -24.85
CA GLU A 418 5.29 8.14 -25.63
C GLU A 418 6.32 8.92 -24.82
N ILE A 419 7.61 8.69 -25.13
CA ILE A 419 8.74 9.42 -24.55
C ILE A 419 8.75 10.84 -25.11
N THR A 420 7.91 11.71 -24.54
CA THR A 420 7.83 13.15 -24.86
C THR A 420 8.18 13.98 -23.63
N ASN A 421 8.07 15.32 -23.72
CA ASN A 421 8.18 16.23 -22.58
C ASN A 421 7.20 15.89 -21.42
N GLY A 422 6.20 15.04 -21.64
CA GLY A 422 5.29 14.53 -20.61
C GLY A 422 5.94 13.59 -19.58
N LEU A 423 7.12 13.01 -19.85
CA LEU A 423 7.79 12.08 -18.93
C LEU A 423 8.10 12.72 -17.57
N PHE A 424 8.48 13.99 -17.55
CA PHE A 424 8.69 14.71 -16.29
C PHE A 424 7.39 14.83 -15.47
N ALA A 425 6.27 15.16 -16.14
CA ALA A 425 4.96 15.21 -15.49
C ALA A 425 4.56 13.84 -14.92
N PHE A 426 4.85 12.77 -15.66
CA PHE A 426 4.60 11.40 -15.25
C PHE A 426 5.34 11.05 -13.95
N VAL A 427 6.67 11.24 -13.93
CA VAL A 427 7.50 10.96 -12.76
C VAL A 427 7.10 11.83 -11.57
N PHE A 428 6.82 13.13 -11.82
CA PHE A 428 6.39 14.05 -10.77
C PHE A 428 5.04 13.65 -10.15
N ILE A 429 4.06 13.24 -10.97
CA ILE A 429 2.78 12.77 -10.46
C ILE A 429 2.97 11.48 -9.64
N ILE A 430 3.73 10.49 -10.14
CA ILE A 430 4.06 9.24 -9.39
C ILE A 430 4.77 9.53 -8.07
N PHE A 431 5.63 10.54 -8.03
CA PHE A 431 6.25 10.97 -6.80
C PHE A 431 5.20 11.48 -5.79
N LEU A 432 4.28 12.33 -6.24
CA LEU A 432 3.18 12.82 -5.40
C LEU A 432 2.22 11.70 -4.96
N THR A 433 1.99 10.67 -5.78
CA THR A 433 1.19 9.50 -5.36
C THR A 433 1.83 8.77 -4.19
N GLY A 434 3.16 8.69 -4.16
CA GLY A 434 3.91 8.12 -3.05
C GLY A 434 3.70 8.91 -1.76
N TRP A 435 3.75 10.24 -1.82
CA TRP A 435 3.47 11.10 -0.67
C TRP A 435 2.04 10.98 -0.16
N LEU A 436 1.06 10.87 -1.07
CA LEU A 436 -0.31 10.57 -0.68
C LEU A 436 -0.42 9.23 0.04
N GLY A 437 0.23 8.18 -0.47
CA GLY A 437 0.27 6.87 0.20
C GLY A 437 0.90 6.94 1.59
N LEU A 438 1.99 7.68 1.72
CA LEU A 438 2.68 7.91 3.00
C LEU A 438 1.76 8.57 4.02
N LEU A 439 1.17 9.72 3.67
CA LEU A 439 0.29 10.47 4.56
C LEU A 439 -0.94 9.65 4.96
N TYR A 440 -1.47 8.86 4.03
CA TYR A 440 -2.54 7.92 4.32
C TYR A 440 -2.12 6.85 5.34
N GLY A 441 -0.92 6.29 5.21
CA GLY A 441 -0.37 5.34 6.19
C GLY A 441 -0.22 5.95 7.59
N LEU A 442 0.29 7.18 7.69
CA LEU A 442 0.36 7.90 8.96
C LEU A 442 -1.03 8.16 9.57
N LEU A 443 -2.03 8.46 8.73
CA LEU A 443 -3.40 8.69 9.17
C LEU A 443 -4.00 7.44 9.81
N ILE A 444 -3.75 6.27 9.21
CA ILE A 444 -4.19 4.99 9.77
C ILE A 444 -3.55 4.73 11.13
N VAL A 445 -2.24 4.99 11.30
CA VAL A 445 -1.55 4.80 12.59
C VAL A 445 -2.07 5.77 13.67
N ALA A 446 -2.50 6.96 13.26
CA ALA A 446 -3.15 7.91 14.15
C ALA A 446 -4.51 7.40 14.64
N ILE A 447 -5.25 6.63 13.86
CA ILE A 447 -6.57 6.11 14.24
C ILE A 447 -6.45 4.76 14.96
N SER A 448 -5.50 3.91 14.56
CA SER A 448 -5.38 2.54 15.04
C SER A 448 -4.82 2.44 16.47
N LYS A 449 -5.28 1.40 17.18
CA LYS A 449 -4.78 1.04 18.51
C LYS A 449 -3.84 -0.15 18.47
N SER A 450 -4.04 -1.05 17.50
CA SER A 450 -3.24 -2.27 17.35
C SER A 450 -2.57 -2.38 15.98
N SER A 451 -1.54 -3.22 15.92
CA SER A 451 -0.83 -3.50 14.66
C SER A 451 -1.70 -4.17 13.61
N SER A 452 -2.46 -5.19 14.01
CA SER A 452 -3.34 -5.95 13.11
C SER A 452 -4.46 -5.08 12.55
N GLU A 453 -5.08 -4.23 13.38
CA GLU A 453 -6.11 -3.28 12.94
C GLU A 453 -5.58 -2.32 11.87
N ALA A 454 -4.41 -1.72 12.10
CA ALA A 454 -3.79 -0.80 11.16
C ALA A 454 -3.52 -1.46 9.81
N MET A 455 -2.91 -2.66 9.81
CA MET A 455 -2.55 -3.36 8.59
C MET A 455 -3.79 -3.81 7.79
N ASN A 456 -4.83 -4.30 8.47
CA ASN A 456 -6.09 -4.67 7.82
C ASN A 456 -6.81 -3.46 7.22
N MET A 457 -6.78 -2.29 7.88
CA MET A 457 -7.31 -1.04 7.31
C MET A 457 -6.55 -0.62 6.04
N VAL A 458 -5.21 -0.70 6.04
CA VAL A 458 -4.39 -0.40 4.85
C VAL A 458 -4.75 -1.35 3.72
N ILE A 459 -4.75 -2.67 3.97
CA ILE A 459 -5.04 -3.68 2.94
C ILE A 459 -6.46 -3.51 2.40
N GLY A 460 -7.46 -3.35 3.28
CA GLY A 460 -8.86 -3.18 2.90
C GLY A 460 -9.10 -1.96 2.02
N TRP A 461 -8.54 -0.80 2.40
CA TRP A 461 -8.65 0.42 1.61
C TRP A 461 -8.02 0.27 0.23
N ASN A 462 -6.82 -0.30 0.18
CA ASN A 462 -6.14 -0.50 -1.09
C ASN A 462 -6.91 -1.44 -2.01
N MET A 463 -7.50 -2.52 -1.48
CA MET A 463 -8.38 -3.41 -2.24
C MET A 463 -9.62 -2.68 -2.78
N MET A 464 -10.25 -1.81 -1.99
CA MET A 464 -11.37 -0.98 -2.45
C MET A 464 -10.97 -0.05 -3.59
N GLN A 465 -9.78 0.56 -3.51
CA GLN A 465 -9.26 1.44 -4.56
C GLN A 465 -9.07 0.69 -5.90
N ILE A 466 -8.65 -0.59 -5.88
CA ILE A 466 -8.49 -1.39 -7.12
C ILE A 466 -9.82 -1.47 -7.87
N TYR A 467 -10.90 -1.81 -7.17
CA TYR A 467 -12.23 -1.97 -7.79
C TYR A 467 -12.80 -0.65 -8.32
N LEU A 468 -12.52 0.47 -7.63
CA LEU A 468 -13.05 1.79 -8.00
C LEU A 468 -12.18 2.52 -9.03
N SER A 469 -10.92 2.12 -9.20
CA SER A 469 -9.95 2.81 -10.06
C SER A 469 -10.22 2.73 -11.56
N GLY A 470 -11.04 1.77 -12.02
CA GLY A 470 -11.24 1.51 -13.45
C GLY A 470 -10.34 0.40 -14.03
N ILE A 471 -9.43 -0.17 -13.23
CA ILE A 471 -8.50 -1.24 -13.64
C ILE A 471 -9.24 -2.55 -13.94
N MET A 472 -10.12 -2.96 -13.03
CA MET A 472 -10.86 -4.23 -13.16
C MET A 472 -12.12 -4.09 -14.02
N TRP A 473 -12.81 -2.95 -13.91
CA TRP A 473 -14.04 -2.68 -14.61
C TRP A 473 -14.12 -1.21 -15.01
N PRO A 474 -14.57 -0.87 -16.24
CA PRO A 474 -14.62 0.51 -16.69
C PRO A 474 -15.54 1.36 -15.79
N ILE A 475 -15.09 2.58 -15.49
CA ILE A 475 -15.78 3.52 -14.60
C ILE A 475 -17.14 3.92 -15.19
N GLU A 476 -17.24 3.97 -16.52
CA GLU A 476 -18.46 4.29 -17.26
C GLU A 476 -19.58 3.27 -17.01
N ALA A 477 -19.23 2.04 -16.65
CA ALA A 477 -20.18 0.97 -16.36
C ALA A 477 -20.52 0.83 -14.87
N GLN A 478 -19.98 1.70 -14.01
CA GLN A 478 -20.35 1.73 -12.59
C GLN A 478 -21.73 2.37 -12.39
N MET A 479 -22.39 2.00 -11.29
CA MET A 479 -23.64 2.66 -10.88
C MET A 479 -23.41 4.18 -10.69
N PRO A 480 -24.38 5.06 -11.00
CA PRO A 480 -24.18 6.51 -10.99
C PRO A 480 -23.61 7.06 -9.68
N PHE A 481 -24.06 6.54 -8.54
CA PHE A 481 -23.55 6.91 -7.22
C PHE A 481 -22.07 6.51 -7.03
N MET A 482 -21.72 5.27 -7.37
CA MET A 482 -20.34 4.78 -7.25
C MET A 482 -19.40 5.46 -8.23
N LYS A 483 -19.90 5.87 -9.40
CA LYS A 483 -19.13 6.66 -10.37
C LYS A 483 -18.68 7.99 -9.78
N ILE A 484 -19.58 8.71 -9.10
CA ILE A 484 -19.24 9.99 -8.44
C ILE A 484 -18.13 9.78 -7.40
N ILE A 485 -18.25 8.75 -6.56
CA ILE A 485 -17.23 8.41 -5.56
C ILE A 485 -15.90 8.10 -6.23
N SER A 486 -15.90 7.19 -7.22
CA SER A 486 -14.69 6.76 -7.92
C SER A 486 -13.98 7.91 -8.60
N GLU A 487 -14.71 8.84 -9.22
CA GLU A 487 -14.13 10.02 -9.88
C GLU A 487 -13.44 10.99 -8.91
N HIS A 488 -13.84 11.00 -7.64
CA HIS A 488 -13.23 11.83 -6.59
C HIS A 488 -12.17 11.08 -5.78
N LEU A 489 -11.99 9.77 -5.98
CA LEU A 489 -10.90 9.06 -5.31
C LEU A 489 -9.55 9.44 -5.93
N PRO A 490 -8.54 9.78 -5.11
CA PRO A 490 -7.28 10.31 -5.61
C PRO A 490 -6.60 9.33 -6.56
N LEU A 491 -6.58 8.03 -6.23
CA LEU A 491 -5.89 7.04 -7.05
C LEU A 491 -6.54 6.83 -8.42
N CYS A 492 -7.87 6.84 -8.49
CA CYS A 492 -8.62 6.75 -9.75
C CYS A 492 -8.29 7.93 -10.67
N TYR A 493 -8.36 9.14 -10.13
CA TYR A 493 -8.09 10.36 -10.87
C TYR A 493 -6.63 10.46 -11.35
N ILE A 494 -5.67 10.16 -10.46
CA ILE A 494 -4.22 10.05 -10.76
C ILE A 494 -3.98 9.11 -11.94
N SER A 495 -4.57 7.91 -11.87
CA SER A 495 -4.32 6.84 -12.84
C SER A 495 -4.83 7.21 -14.24
N ARG A 496 -5.97 7.91 -14.32
CA ARG A 496 -6.50 8.45 -15.59
C ARG A 496 -5.57 9.48 -16.21
N ILE A 497 -5.01 10.39 -15.41
CA ILE A 497 -4.10 11.42 -15.91
C ILE A 497 -2.81 10.81 -16.41
N LEU A 498 -2.21 9.91 -15.62
CA LEU A 498 -1.00 9.20 -16.04
C LEU A 498 -1.23 8.41 -17.34
N ASN A 499 -2.39 7.75 -17.49
CA ASN A 499 -2.75 7.09 -18.75
C ASN A 499 -2.82 8.05 -19.94
N ASN A 500 -3.41 9.24 -19.74
CA ASN A 500 -3.45 10.25 -20.81
C ASN A 500 -2.04 10.75 -21.17
N ILE A 501 -1.13 10.86 -20.21
CA ILE A 501 0.28 11.23 -20.48
C ILE A 501 0.97 10.13 -21.29
N VAL A 502 0.83 8.86 -20.88
CA VAL A 502 1.53 7.72 -21.51
C VAL A 502 1.01 7.43 -22.92
N LEU A 503 -0.31 7.45 -23.11
CA LEU A 503 -0.95 7.04 -24.36
C LEU A 503 -1.16 8.19 -25.36
N ARG A 504 -1.32 9.42 -24.87
CA ARG A 504 -1.63 10.60 -25.71
C ARG A 504 -0.50 11.65 -25.72
N GLY A 505 0.58 11.43 -24.98
CA GLY A 505 1.73 12.34 -24.94
C GLY A 505 1.45 13.69 -24.31
N TRP A 506 0.43 13.80 -23.44
CA TRP A 506 0.08 15.08 -22.81
C TRP A 506 1.20 15.61 -21.90
N THR A 507 1.48 16.91 -22.01
CA THR A 507 2.53 17.58 -21.23
C THR A 507 1.93 18.38 -20.06
N LEU A 508 2.79 18.97 -19.22
CA LEU A 508 2.38 19.84 -18.09
C LEU A 508 1.47 21.02 -18.50
N GLY A 509 1.56 21.48 -19.74
CA GLY A 509 0.73 22.59 -20.24
C GLY A 509 -0.72 22.21 -20.52
N HIS A 510 -1.06 20.91 -20.56
CA HIS A 510 -2.43 20.49 -20.82
C HIS A 510 -3.32 20.73 -19.59
N PRO A 511 -4.50 21.36 -19.74
CA PRO A 511 -5.34 21.77 -18.61
C PRO A 511 -5.71 20.60 -17.71
N THR A 512 -6.00 19.43 -18.26
CA THR A 512 -6.33 18.22 -17.48
C THR A 512 -5.17 17.71 -16.61
N VAL A 513 -3.92 17.87 -17.06
CA VAL A 513 -2.74 17.46 -16.28
C VAL A 513 -2.53 18.45 -15.13
N LEU A 514 -2.66 19.75 -15.40
CA LEU A 514 -2.55 20.80 -14.39
C LEU A 514 -3.64 20.69 -13.32
N THR A 515 -4.90 20.50 -13.72
CA THR A 515 -6.01 20.32 -12.77
C THR A 515 -5.75 19.13 -11.86
N GLY A 516 -5.11 18.08 -12.35
CA GLY A 516 -4.77 16.94 -11.50
C GLY A 516 -3.60 17.13 -10.57
N ILE A 517 -2.58 17.87 -10.96
CA ILE A 517 -1.52 18.24 -10.02
C ILE A 517 -2.11 19.06 -8.86
N VAL A 518 -2.99 20.03 -9.17
CA VAL A 518 -3.69 20.82 -8.15
C VAL A 518 -4.56 19.94 -7.26
N PHE A 519 -5.31 19.00 -7.84
CA PHE A 519 -6.14 18.07 -7.08
C PHE A 519 -5.32 17.19 -6.13
N ILE A 520 -4.22 16.61 -6.61
CA ILE A 520 -3.32 15.77 -5.82
C ILE A 520 -2.71 16.57 -4.66
N ILE A 521 -2.22 17.78 -4.93
CA ILE A 521 -1.68 18.67 -3.90
C ILE A 521 -2.76 19.01 -2.87
N GLY A 522 -3.99 19.29 -3.30
CA GLY A 522 -5.14 19.50 -2.41
C GLY A 522 -5.37 18.32 -1.47
N TYR A 523 -5.29 17.08 -1.97
CA TYR A 523 -5.40 15.88 -1.14
C TYR A 523 -4.23 15.71 -0.16
N VAL A 524 -3.01 16.07 -0.56
CA VAL A 524 -1.85 16.08 0.35
C VAL A 524 -2.11 17.03 1.51
N PHE A 525 -2.55 18.26 1.23
CA PHE A 525 -2.91 19.23 2.27
C PHE A 525 -4.06 18.74 3.17
N LEU A 526 -5.10 18.14 2.58
CA LEU A 526 -6.22 17.59 3.33
C LEU A 526 -5.77 16.50 4.33
N HIS A 527 -4.89 15.58 3.91
CA HIS A 527 -4.37 14.54 4.80
C HIS A 527 -3.48 15.12 5.91
N VAL A 528 -2.67 16.15 5.61
CA VAL A 528 -1.86 16.85 6.62
C VAL A 528 -2.76 17.54 7.65
N ILE A 529 -3.83 18.22 7.22
CA ILE A 529 -4.79 18.87 8.14
C ILE A 529 -5.49 17.82 9.02
N MET A 530 -5.95 16.71 8.43
CA MET A 530 -6.54 15.59 9.17
C MET A 530 -5.58 15.02 10.23
N LEU A 531 -4.30 14.85 9.88
CA LEU A 531 -3.27 14.39 10.81
C LEU A 531 -3.09 15.37 11.98
N LEU A 532 -2.95 16.67 11.69
CA LEU A 532 -2.81 17.69 12.73
C LEU A 532 -4.03 17.71 13.66
N TYR A 533 -5.23 17.64 13.10
CA TYR A 533 -6.47 17.58 13.85
C TYR A 533 -6.55 16.36 14.79
N LEU A 534 -6.20 15.16 14.30
CA LEU A 534 -6.17 13.95 15.12
C LEU A 534 -5.11 14.02 16.23
N THR A 535 -3.95 14.63 15.96
CA THR A 535 -2.92 14.82 17.01
C THR A 535 -3.37 15.78 18.10
N HIS A 536 -4.12 16.83 17.75
CA HIS A 536 -4.68 17.76 18.73
C HIS A 536 -5.70 17.07 19.65
N ILE A 537 -6.66 16.34 19.07
CA ILE A 537 -7.67 15.61 19.85
C ILE A 537 -7.04 14.62 20.82
N LYS A 538 -6.01 13.88 20.37
CA LYS A 538 -5.33 12.92 21.26
C LYS A 538 -4.57 13.60 22.38
N LYS A 539 -3.99 14.77 22.12
CA LYS A 539 -3.34 15.57 23.16
C LYS A 539 -4.35 16.02 24.22
N ASP A 540 -5.51 16.52 23.80
CA ASP A 540 -6.59 16.94 24.71
C ASP A 540 -7.18 15.75 25.49
N ALA A 541 -7.28 14.57 24.85
CA ALA A 541 -7.69 13.34 25.53
C ALA A 541 -6.66 12.87 26.57
N CYS A 542 -5.36 13.01 26.29
CA CYS A 542 -4.30 12.70 27.26
C CYS A 542 -4.20 13.73 28.39
N GLU A 543 -4.46 15.02 28.13
CA GLU A 543 -4.50 16.05 29.17
C GLU A 543 -5.70 15.83 30.12
N ASN A 544 -6.89 15.50 29.58
CA ASN A 544 -8.05 15.11 30.38
C ASN A 544 -7.87 13.75 31.09
N VAL A 545 -7.10 12.83 30.50
CA VAL A 545 -6.74 11.56 31.14
C VAL A 545 -5.62 11.74 32.17
N ASN A 546 -4.73 12.74 32.10
CA ASN A 546 -3.73 12.97 33.14
C ASN A 546 -4.35 13.42 34.48
N GLU A 547 -5.48 14.13 34.45
CA GLU A 547 -6.30 14.35 35.66
C GLU A 547 -6.89 13.03 36.20
N TYR A 548 -7.21 12.07 35.32
CA TYR A 548 -7.74 10.75 35.70
C TYR A 548 -6.67 9.68 35.99
N CYS A 549 -5.47 9.77 35.42
CA CYS A 549 -4.37 8.81 35.58
C CYS A 549 -3.64 9.02 36.91
N LEU A 550 -3.56 10.27 37.39
CA LEU A 550 -3.20 10.55 38.78
C LEU A 550 -4.21 9.97 39.78
N ALA A 551 -5.47 9.78 39.37
CA ALA A 551 -6.51 9.15 40.21
C ALA A 551 -6.58 7.62 40.08
N LYS A 552 -6.14 7.01 38.96
CA LYS A 552 -6.31 5.57 38.68
C LYS A 552 -5.11 4.67 38.97
N ASN A 553 -3.92 5.23 39.25
CA ASN A 553 -2.79 4.45 39.77
C ASN A 553 -2.94 4.04 41.25
N GLN A 554 -4.14 4.16 41.84
CA GLN A 554 -4.47 3.64 43.17
C GLN A 554 -4.85 2.15 43.21
N TYR A 555 -4.91 1.45 42.06
CA TYR A 555 -5.39 0.05 42.02
C TYR A 555 -4.59 -0.86 41.07
N PHE A 556 -3.26 -0.79 41.09
CA PHE A 556 -2.42 -1.91 40.67
C PHE A 556 -1.25 -2.02 41.66
N TYR A 557 -1.48 -2.83 42.69
CA TYR A 557 -0.46 -3.51 43.47
C TYR A 557 -0.15 -4.85 42.82
#